data_AF-A0AAU4IQ58-F1
#
_entry.id   AF-A0AAU4IQ58-F1
#
_cell.length_a   1.000
_cell.length_b   1.000
_cell.length_c   1.000
_cell.angle_alpha   90.00
_cell.angle_beta   90.00
_cell.angle_gamma   90.00
#
_symmetry.space_group_name_H-M   'P 1'
#
loop_
_entity.id
_entity.type
_entity.pdbx_description
1 polymer ?
#
loop_
_entity_poly.entity_id
_entity_poly.type
_entity_poly.pdbx_seq_one_letter_code
_entity_poly.pdbx_strand_id
1 'polypeptide(L)'
;MRFVSINRRTVERGALAAASGLLAGYAALATAELAASLVRPQAGPVTVIGGAAIDRTPAALKDFAIRTFGENDKLVLQLGILATVGLLAALLGMFALRHRRTGAAGVLAFGVLGAAAALSRPDAAGAADALPSLVGATAGALVLYLLVGKVGGPTAHPADGDGASGGGSEDPPPAWNRRGFLLAAGITAAASTGAGALGRALTGRRGQGATASRAAVSLPAPASPAPPIPAGAALRVPGVSAFTTPNKEFYRVDTALVVPKVDADTWRLRIHGKGVSRPRSYSFDELLQRPLIERDITLTCVSNEVGGPYAGSARWLGVRLSDLLREAGVQAPSRGGRADQLIARSVDGMTLGTPVEEVMDGRDAMLAVAMNGEPLPFDHGFPVRMVVPGLYGYVSACKWIREIELTTFGSYDPYWVKRGWARRAPIKTQARIDTPKPFARIPAGTVTVAGVAWAQHRGIRRVEVQVDDGPWQEASLAAQATTDTWRQWSFDWKAAQGGHRLTVRATDGRGEVQTEVRTRTIPDGASGRHGVFVTVD
;
A
#
# COMPACT_ATOMS: atom_id res chain seq x y z
N MET A 1 52.26 -10.33 28.65
CA MET A 1 51.83 -9.47 27.52
C MET A 1 51.40 -10.22 26.23
N ARG A 2 51.64 -11.54 26.05
CA ARG A 2 51.26 -12.28 24.82
C ARG A 2 49.75 -12.60 24.69
N PHE A 3 49.00 -12.78 25.78
CA PHE A 3 47.56 -13.12 25.74
C PHE A 3 46.63 -11.99 25.24
N VAL A 4 46.98 -10.72 25.45
CA VAL A 4 46.15 -9.57 25.02
C VAL A 4 46.21 -9.36 23.50
N SER A 5 47.31 -9.76 22.84
CA SER A 5 47.51 -9.53 21.40
C SER A 5 46.72 -10.47 20.48
N ILE A 6 46.46 -11.71 20.93
CA ILE A 6 45.72 -12.73 20.17
C ILE A 6 44.23 -12.35 20.06
N ASN A 7 43.67 -11.76 21.11
CA ASN A 7 42.27 -11.35 21.14
C ASN A 7 42.02 -10.16 20.19
N ARG A 8 42.93 -9.19 20.14
CA ARG A 8 42.80 -7.99 19.29
C ARG A 8 42.82 -8.32 17.79
N ARG A 9 43.69 -9.22 17.32
CA ARG A 9 43.76 -9.60 15.89
C ARG A 9 42.54 -10.41 15.44
N THR A 10 42.01 -11.26 16.32
CA THR A 10 40.79 -12.05 16.04
C THR A 10 39.58 -11.13 15.93
N VAL A 11 39.47 -10.14 16.83
CA VAL A 11 38.43 -9.11 16.81
C VAL A 11 38.57 -8.21 15.56
N GLU A 12 39.78 -7.77 15.21
CA GLU A 12 40.02 -6.96 14.01
C GLU A 12 39.62 -7.70 12.72
N ARG A 13 40.00 -8.97 12.57
CA ARG A 13 39.61 -9.79 11.41
C ARG A 13 38.11 -10.02 11.35
N GLY A 14 37.47 -10.27 12.50
CA GLY A 14 36.02 -10.39 12.60
C GLY A 14 35.30 -9.12 12.15
N ALA A 15 35.78 -7.94 12.60
CA ALA A 15 35.21 -6.66 12.22
C ALA A 15 35.35 -6.37 10.71
N LEU A 16 36.51 -6.67 10.11
CA LEU A 16 36.75 -6.49 8.67
C LEU A 16 35.91 -7.44 7.82
N ALA A 17 35.67 -8.64 8.31
CA ALA A 17 34.80 -9.60 7.66
C ALA A 17 33.33 -9.19 7.74
N ALA A 18 32.88 -8.70 8.89
CA ALA A 18 31.56 -8.10 9.03
C ALA A 18 31.39 -6.91 8.08
N ALA A 19 32.40 -6.02 7.99
CA ALA A 19 32.42 -4.91 7.04
C ALA A 19 32.40 -5.37 5.57
N SER A 20 33.12 -6.46 5.23
CA SER A 20 33.08 -7.08 3.90
C SER A 20 31.68 -7.60 3.57
N GLY A 21 31.03 -8.22 4.56
CA GLY A 21 29.64 -8.64 4.50
C GLY A 21 28.68 -7.48 4.23
N LEU A 22 28.77 -6.41 5.01
CA LEU A 22 27.95 -5.19 4.84
C LEU A 22 28.16 -4.55 3.46
N LEU A 23 29.40 -4.43 2.99
CA LEU A 23 29.71 -3.91 1.65
C LEU A 23 29.16 -4.80 0.54
N ALA A 24 29.25 -6.13 0.70
CA ALA A 24 28.65 -7.07 -0.24
C ALA A 24 27.12 -6.96 -0.27
N GLY A 25 26.47 -6.83 0.89
CA GLY A 25 25.04 -6.59 1.00
C GLY A 25 24.62 -5.27 0.35
N TYR A 26 25.38 -4.20 0.58
CA TYR A 26 25.15 -2.91 -0.08
C TYR A 26 25.30 -2.99 -1.60
N ALA A 27 26.36 -3.64 -2.09
CA ALA A 27 26.57 -3.85 -3.51
C ALA A 27 25.44 -4.67 -4.15
N ALA A 28 24.98 -5.72 -3.45
CA ALA A 28 23.85 -6.54 -3.90
C ALA A 28 22.58 -5.71 -4.03
N LEU A 29 22.24 -4.90 -3.02
CA LEU A 29 21.06 -4.04 -3.07
C LEU A 29 21.19 -2.97 -4.15
N ALA A 30 22.32 -2.28 -4.27
CA ALA A 30 22.50 -1.22 -5.24
C ALA A 30 22.39 -1.71 -6.70
N THR A 31 22.99 -2.86 -7.00
CA THR A 31 22.91 -3.48 -8.33
C THR A 31 21.53 -4.06 -8.62
N ALA A 32 20.87 -4.66 -7.62
CA ALA A 32 19.50 -5.12 -7.74
C ALA A 32 18.51 -3.96 -7.98
N GLU A 33 18.63 -2.84 -7.27
CA GLU A 33 17.77 -1.67 -7.47
C GLU A 33 17.99 -1.04 -8.85
N LEU A 34 19.23 -0.99 -9.34
CA LEU A 34 19.50 -0.58 -10.71
C LEU A 34 18.83 -1.52 -11.72
N ALA A 35 18.97 -2.84 -11.55
CA ALA A 35 18.30 -3.82 -12.41
C ALA A 35 16.77 -3.71 -12.34
N ALA A 36 16.19 -3.50 -11.15
CA ALA A 36 14.77 -3.26 -10.96
C ALA A 36 14.31 -1.98 -11.68
N SER A 37 15.13 -0.93 -11.68
CA SER A 37 14.83 0.28 -12.45
C SER A 37 14.73 0.02 -13.96
N LEU A 38 15.39 -1.01 -14.51
CA LEU A 38 15.30 -1.38 -15.92
C LEU A 38 14.11 -2.31 -16.21
N VAL A 39 13.78 -3.22 -15.29
CA VAL A 39 12.66 -4.15 -15.43
C VAL A 39 11.35 -3.49 -14.97
N ARG A 40 11.19 -3.31 -13.66
CA ARG A 40 10.09 -2.59 -13.01
C ARG A 40 10.45 -2.26 -11.56
N PRO A 41 10.10 -1.09 -11.02
CA PRO A 41 10.41 -0.72 -9.63
C PRO A 41 9.85 -1.69 -8.58
N GLN A 42 8.74 -2.38 -8.87
CA GLN A 42 8.10 -3.32 -7.94
C GLN A 42 8.88 -4.63 -7.77
N ALA A 43 9.79 -4.95 -8.69
CA ALA A 43 10.66 -6.12 -8.65
C ALA A 43 11.93 -5.89 -7.80
N GLY A 44 12.11 -4.69 -7.25
CA GLY A 44 13.20 -4.40 -6.31
C GLY A 44 13.17 -5.34 -5.11
N PRO A 45 14.32 -5.87 -4.65
CA PRO A 45 14.36 -6.91 -3.62
C PRO A 45 13.75 -6.46 -2.30
N VAL A 46 13.91 -5.19 -1.90
CA VAL A 46 13.28 -4.67 -0.67
C VAL A 46 11.76 -4.66 -0.81
N THR A 47 11.25 -4.25 -1.97
CA THR A 47 9.81 -4.22 -2.27
C THR A 47 9.23 -5.63 -2.35
N VAL A 48 9.94 -6.57 -2.96
CA VAL A 48 9.54 -7.98 -3.07
C VAL A 48 9.51 -8.65 -1.70
N ILE A 49 10.57 -8.50 -0.90
CA ILE A 49 10.66 -9.08 0.44
C ILE A 49 9.61 -8.45 1.35
N GLY A 50 9.43 -7.14 1.29
CA GLY A 50 8.39 -6.44 2.06
C GLY A 50 6.99 -6.87 1.66
N GLY A 51 6.71 -7.01 0.36
CA GLY A 51 5.44 -7.54 -0.15
C GLY A 51 5.20 -8.97 0.33
N ALA A 52 6.21 -9.84 0.23
CA ALA A 52 6.13 -11.23 0.70
C ALA A 52 5.94 -11.33 2.22
N ALA A 53 6.55 -10.42 2.99
CA ALA A 53 6.35 -10.31 4.43
C ALA A 53 4.93 -9.86 4.74
N ILE A 54 4.43 -8.82 4.08
CA ILE A 54 3.03 -8.40 4.18
C ILE A 54 2.11 -9.57 3.84
N ASP A 55 2.36 -10.30 2.76
CA ASP A 55 1.52 -11.41 2.31
C ASP A 55 1.38 -12.53 3.34
N ARG A 56 2.48 -12.85 4.05
CA ARG A 56 2.55 -13.94 5.05
C ARG A 56 2.24 -13.49 6.47
N THR A 57 2.19 -12.18 6.73
CA THR A 57 1.94 -11.66 8.08
C THR A 57 0.49 -11.92 8.49
N PRO A 58 0.25 -12.53 9.67
CA PRO A 58 -1.10 -12.73 10.22
C PRO A 58 -1.86 -11.41 10.36
N ALA A 59 -3.19 -11.45 10.18
CA ALA A 59 -4.05 -10.27 10.28
C ALA A 59 -3.84 -9.49 11.59
N ALA A 60 -3.74 -10.18 12.72
CA ALA A 60 -3.55 -9.54 14.03
C ALA A 60 -2.28 -8.67 14.10
N LEU A 61 -1.18 -9.09 13.47
CA LEU A 61 0.07 -8.33 13.46
C LEU A 61 0.01 -7.13 12.49
N LYS A 62 -0.72 -7.26 11.38
CA LYS A 62 -1.00 -6.12 10.49
C LYS A 62 -1.86 -5.08 11.19
N ASP A 63 -2.94 -5.52 11.82
CA ASP A 63 -3.85 -4.64 12.55
C ASP A 63 -3.12 -3.92 13.70
N PHE A 64 -2.22 -4.62 14.41
CA PHE A 64 -1.32 -4.02 15.39
C PHE A 64 -0.43 -2.95 14.74
N ALA A 65 0.29 -3.28 13.67
CA ALA A 65 1.19 -2.35 13.01
C ALA A 65 0.47 -1.09 12.50
N ILE A 66 -0.70 -1.26 11.86
CA ILE A 66 -1.52 -0.15 11.36
C ILE A 66 -2.01 0.72 12.51
N ARG A 67 -2.48 0.14 13.62
CA ARG A 67 -2.94 0.91 14.79
C ARG A 67 -1.81 1.66 15.49
N THR A 68 -0.62 1.05 15.60
CA THR A 68 0.52 1.64 16.33
C THR A 68 1.28 2.67 15.50
N PHE A 69 1.50 2.40 14.21
CA PHE A 69 2.36 3.22 13.35
C PHE A 69 1.58 4.06 12.32
N GLY A 70 0.25 3.88 12.21
CA GLY A 70 -0.58 4.62 11.27
C GLY A 70 -0.13 4.42 9.83
N GLU A 71 -0.03 5.51 9.06
CA GLU A 71 0.44 5.50 7.67
C GLU A 71 1.96 5.21 7.52
N ASN A 72 2.71 5.16 8.63
CA ASN A 72 4.15 4.91 8.64
C ASN A 72 4.52 3.43 8.80
N ASP A 73 3.55 2.53 8.92
CA ASP A 73 3.76 1.08 9.06
C ASP A 73 4.71 0.51 7.99
N LYS A 74 4.57 0.98 6.74
CA LYS A 74 5.42 0.57 5.61
C LYS A 74 6.86 1.03 5.73
N LEU A 75 7.09 2.25 6.23
CA LEU A 75 8.44 2.78 6.44
C LEU A 75 9.15 1.98 7.53
N VAL A 76 8.44 1.66 8.62
CA VAL A 76 8.96 0.81 9.70
C VAL A 76 9.33 -0.58 9.16
N LEU A 77 8.47 -1.19 8.33
CA LEU A 77 8.76 -2.46 7.68
C LEU A 77 10.02 -2.40 6.78
N GLN A 78 10.14 -1.36 5.96
CA GLN A 78 11.30 -1.17 5.08
C GLN A 78 12.60 -1.03 5.89
N LEU A 79 12.61 -0.21 6.93
CA LEU A 79 13.77 -0.07 7.82
C LEU A 79 14.12 -1.39 8.53
N GLY A 80 13.10 -2.13 8.98
CA GLY A 80 13.28 -3.45 9.60
C GLY A 80 13.91 -4.48 8.65
N ILE A 81 13.50 -4.49 7.37
CA ILE A 81 14.10 -5.34 6.34
C ILE A 81 15.56 -4.96 6.11
N LEU A 82 15.87 -3.66 5.95
CA LEU A 82 17.25 -3.20 5.74
C LEU A 82 18.16 -3.55 6.93
N ALA A 83 17.67 -3.38 8.16
CA ALA A 83 18.41 -3.77 9.36
C ALA A 83 18.68 -5.28 9.41
N THR A 84 17.67 -6.10 9.08
CA THR A 84 17.81 -7.56 9.05
C THR A 84 18.78 -8.03 7.97
N VAL A 85 18.69 -7.46 6.76
CA VAL A 85 19.62 -7.75 5.65
C VAL A 85 21.03 -7.35 6.03
N GLY A 86 21.22 -6.18 6.66
CA GLY A 86 22.53 -5.73 7.15
C GLY A 86 23.12 -6.69 8.18
N LEU A 87 22.32 -7.15 9.15
CA LEU A 87 22.76 -8.11 10.15
C LEU A 87 23.16 -9.45 9.51
N LEU A 88 22.32 -10.01 8.63
CA LEU A 88 22.62 -11.26 7.92
C LEU A 88 23.88 -11.13 7.05
N ALA A 89 24.05 -9.99 6.38
CA ALA A 89 25.23 -9.71 5.59
C ALA A 89 26.50 -9.68 6.45
N ALA A 90 26.46 -9.03 7.61
CA ALA A 90 27.57 -9.02 8.57
C ALA A 90 27.90 -10.43 9.09
N LEU A 91 26.89 -11.23 9.44
CA LEU A 91 27.04 -12.62 9.89
C LEU A 91 27.66 -13.51 8.80
N LEU A 92 27.17 -13.43 7.56
CA LEU A 92 27.74 -14.14 6.40
C LEU A 92 29.18 -13.70 6.13
N GLY A 93 29.48 -12.41 6.30
CA GLY A 93 30.83 -11.86 6.27
C GLY A 93 31.76 -12.56 7.25
N MET A 94 31.38 -12.61 8.53
CA MET A 94 32.15 -13.28 9.58
C MET A 94 32.29 -14.79 9.32
N PHE A 95 31.24 -15.46 8.84
CA PHE A 95 31.27 -16.88 8.50
C PHE A 95 32.20 -17.19 7.31
N ALA A 96 32.20 -16.32 6.30
CA ALA A 96 33.02 -16.46 5.10
C ALA A 96 34.53 -16.43 5.40
N LEU A 97 34.97 -15.90 6.56
CA LEU A 97 36.36 -15.97 6.98
C LEU A 97 36.88 -17.41 7.07
N ARG A 98 36.04 -18.33 7.56
CA ARG A 98 36.41 -19.75 7.71
C ARG A 98 36.05 -20.54 6.47
N HIS A 99 34.94 -20.22 5.82
CA HIS A 99 34.42 -20.96 4.68
C HIS A 99 34.00 -20.01 3.55
N ARG A 100 34.98 -19.46 2.84
CA ARG A 100 34.78 -18.43 1.80
C ARG A 100 33.79 -18.83 0.70
N ARG A 101 33.86 -20.07 0.21
CA ARG A 101 32.97 -20.58 -0.85
C ARG A 101 31.54 -20.74 -0.34
N THR A 102 31.34 -21.23 0.89
CA THR A 102 30.00 -21.42 1.44
C THR A 102 29.36 -20.08 1.83
N GLY A 103 30.14 -19.10 2.28
CA GLY A 103 29.66 -17.73 2.50
C GLY A 103 29.11 -17.09 1.21
N ALA A 104 29.84 -17.21 0.10
CA ALA A 104 29.38 -16.74 -1.21
C ALA A 104 28.15 -17.53 -1.71
N ALA A 105 28.13 -18.85 -1.52
CA ALA A 105 26.96 -19.69 -1.84
C ALA A 105 25.73 -19.29 -1.00
N GLY A 106 25.91 -18.86 0.25
CA GLY A 106 24.84 -18.33 1.10
C GLY A 106 24.20 -17.08 0.50
N VAL A 107 25.00 -16.13 -0.01
CA VAL A 107 24.48 -14.93 -0.69
C VAL A 107 23.69 -15.30 -1.95
N LEU A 108 24.20 -16.24 -2.76
CA LEU A 108 23.48 -16.73 -3.94
C LEU A 108 22.16 -17.41 -3.57
N ALA A 109 22.14 -18.20 -2.49
CA ALA A 109 20.92 -18.83 -1.99
C ALA A 109 19.87 -17.78 -1.58
N PHE A 110 20.26 -16.70 -0.91
CA PHE A 110 19.37 -15.57 -0.64
C PHE A 110 18.85 -14.91 -1.93
N GLY A 111 19.69 -14.82 -2.97
CA GLY A 111 19.27 -14.37 -4.31
C GLY A 111 18.18 -15.25 -4.93
N VAL A 112 18.35 -16.56 -4.86
CA VAL A 112 17.35 -17.54 -5.34
C VAL A 112 16.07 -17.43 -4.53
N LEU A 113 16.15 -17.28 -3.21
CA LEU A 113 14.97 -17.03 -2.37
C LEU A 113 14.27 -15.72 -2.75
N GLY A 114 15.01 -14.66 -3.01
CA GLY A 114 14.47 -13.37 -3.48
C GLY A 114 13.81 -13.48 -4.85
N ALA A 115 14.40 -14.26 -5.77
CA ALA A 115 13.83 -14.54 -7.09
C ALA A 115 12.54 -15.38 -7.00
N ALA A 116 12.54 -16.43 -6.18
CA ALA A 116 11.36 -17.24 -5.90
C ALA A 116 10.25 -16.41 -5.23
N ALA A 117 10.61 -15.53 -4.29
CA ALA A 117 9.69 -14.59 -3.68
C ALA A 117 9.06 -13.69 -4.74
N ALA A 118 9.86 -13.08 -5.63
CA ALA A 118 9.39 -12.23 -6.72
C ALA A 118 8.41 -12.95 -7.65
N LEU A 119 8.73 -14.18 -8.06
CA LEU A 119 7.89 -14.99 -8.95
C LEU A 119 6.64 -15.53 -8.27
N SER A 120 6.66 -15.70 -6.95
CA SER A 120 5.48 -16.11 -6.17
C SER A 120 4.49 -14.98 -5.93
N ARG A 121 4.88 -13.73 -6.24
CA ARG A 121 4.01 -12.58 -6.00
C ARG A 121 2.80 -12.59 -6.94
N PRO A 122 1.60 -12.25 -6.45
CA PRO A 122 0.41 -12.12 -7.29
C PRO A 122 0.57 -11.12 -8.45
N ASP A 123 1.44 -10.12 -8.27
CA ASP A 123 1.74 -9.10 -9.27
C ASP A 123 2.91 -9.43 -10.21
N ALA A 124 3.49 -10.63 -10.14
CA ALA A 124 4.60 -11.02 -11.00
C ALA A 124 4.21 -10.88 -12.48
N ALA A 125 4.96 -10.06 -13.22
CA ALA A 125 4.70 -9.80 -14.64
C ALA A 125 5.28 -10.90 -15.55
N GLY A 126 6.25 -11.67 -15.03
CA GLY A 126 6.89 -12.77 -15.73
C GLY A 126 8.24 -13.14 -15.10
N ALA A 127 9.00 -13.99 -15.78
CA ALA A 127 10.32 -14.45 -15.32
C ALA A 127 11.34 -13.32 -15.10
N ALA A 128 11.17 -12.18 -15.78
CA ALA A 128 12.02 -11.01 -15.64
C ALA A 128 12.03 -10.42 -14.21
N ASP A 129 10.98 -10.65 -13.42
CA ASP A 129 10.88 -10.16 -12.04
C ASP A 129 11.89 -10.85 -11.10
N ALA A 130 12.47 -11.98 -11.51
CA ALA A 130 13.58 -12.62 -10.79
C ALA A 130 14.94 -11.94 -11.01
N LEU A 131 15.12 -11.20 -12.11
CA LEU A 131 16.41 -10.65 -12.53
C LEU A 131 17.06 -9.73 -11.47
N PRO A 132 16.34 -8.79 -10.83
CA PRO A 132 16.95 -7.91 -9.83
C PRO A 132 17.60 -8.69 -8.68
N SER A 133 16.90 -9.69 -8.14
CA SER A 133 17.38 -10.53 -7.04
C SER A 133 18.61 -11.35 -7.44
N LEU A 134 18.63 -11.91 -8.65
CA LEU A 134 19.75 -12.71 -9.16
C LEU A 134 20.98 -11.84 -9.48
N VAL A 135 20.78 -10.68 -10.11
CA VAL A 135 21.86 -9.73 -10.41
C VAL A 135 22.47 -9.19 -9.11
N GLY A 136 21.64 -8.80 -8.15
CA GLY A 136 22.12 -8.38 -6.83
C GLY A 136 22.92 -9.47 -6.13
N ALA A 137 22.41 -10.70 -6.09
CA ALA A 137 23.08 -11.78 -5.39
C ALA A 137 24.40 -12.20 -6.04
N THR A 138 24.49 -12.20 -7.37
CA THR A 138 25.75 -12.47 -8.08
C THR A 138 26.79 -11.39 -7.80
N ALA A 139 26.42 -10.11 -7.85
CA ALA A 139 27.30 -9.00 -7.48
C ALA A 139 27.75 -9.09 -6.00
N GLY A 140 26.81 -9.31 -5.08
CA GLY A 140 27.10 -9.45 -3.66
C GLY A 140 28.01 -10.65 -3.35
N ALA A 141 27.74 -11.81 -3.94
CA ALA A 141 28.55 -13.00 -3.75
C ALA A 141 29.98 -12.80 -4.28
N LEU A 142 30.14 -12.16 -5.44
CA LEU A 142 31.44 -11.81 -6.00
C LEU A 142 32.20 -10.84 -5.07
N VAL A 143 31.56 -9.76 -4.63
CA VAL A 143 32.16 -8.78 -3.71
C VAL A 143 32.57 -9.44 -2.41
N LEU A 144 31.70 -10.23 -1.79
CA LEU A 144 31.99 -10.95 -0.55
C LEU A 144 33.18 -11.89 -0.74
N TYR A 145 33.16 -12.66 -1.82
CA TYR A 145 34.23 -13.58 -2.15
C TYR A 145 35.55 -12.80 -2.29
N LEU A 146 35.62 -11.72 -3.06
CA LEU A 146 36.84 -10.95 -3.29
C LEU A 146 37.37 -10.29 -2.01
N LEU A 147 36.52 -9.58 -1.25
CA LEU A 147 36.92 -8.84 -0.05
C LEU A 147 37.41 -9.77 1.06
N VAL A 148 36.68 -10.84 1.35
CA VAL A 148 37.08 -11.81 2.39
C VAL A 148 38.36 -12.55 2.00
N GLY A 149 38.58 -12.80 0.71
CA GLY A 149 39.84 -13.36 0.21
C GLY A 149 41.06 -12.49 0.52
N LYS A 150 40.89 -11.17 0.54
CA LYS A 150 41.96 -10.20 0.90
C LYS A 150 42.18 -10.10 2.41
N VAL A 151 41.21 -10.50 3.22
CA VAL A 151 41.32 -10.58 4.70
C VAL A 151 41.95 -11.90 5.14
N GLY A 152 41.69 -13.00 4.42
CA GLY A 152 42.12 -14.36 4.78
C GLY A 152 43.36 -14.92 4.05
N GLY A 153 43.88 -14.25 3.02
CA GLY A 153 45.00 -14.77 2.22
C GLY A 153 46.39 -14.61 2.90
N PRO A 154 47.28 -15.62 2.83
CA PRO A 154 48.71 -15.43 3.10
C PRO A 154 49.32 -14.48 2.06
N THR A 155 50.18 -13.54 2.46
CA THR A 155 50.93 -12.71 1.52
C THR A 155 51.95 -13.58 0.78
N ALA A 156 51.89 -13.62 -0.55
CA ALA A 156 53.01 -14.08 -1.36
C ALA A 156 54.10 -13.00 -1.33
N HIS A 157 55.30 -13.36 -0.86
CA HIS A 157 56.50 -12.54 -1.05
C HIS A 157 56.87 -12.51 -2.54
N PRO A 158 57.36 -11.38 -3.09
CA PRO A 158 58.08 -11.41 -4.36
C PRO A 158 59.36 -12.23 -4.14
N ALA A 159 59.58 -13.24 -4.98
CA ALA A 159 60.83 -13.97 -5.01
C ALA A 159 61.88 -13.09 -5.70
N ASP A 160 62.80 -12.53 -4.93
CA ASP A 160 64.06 -11.98 -5.44
C ASP A 160 65.23 -12.82 -4.90
N GLY A 161 66.21 -13.03 -5.78
CA GLY A 161 67.21 -14.08 -5.78
C GLY A 161 68.19 -14.16 -4.61
N ASP A 162 68.70 -15.39 -4.42
CA ASP A 162 70.03 -15.83 -4.00
C ASP A 162 70.80 -15.07 -2.89
N GLY A 163 71.14 -15.79 -1.81
CA GLY A 163 72.33 -15.49 -1.00
C GLY A 163 72.25 -15.80 0.50
N ALA A 164 72.75 -16.98 0.88
CA ALA A 164 73.41 -17.38 2.14
C ALA A 164 73.17 -16.67 3.51
N SER A 165 72.87 -17.54 4.49
CA SER A 165 73.32 -17.57 5.90
C SER A 165 72.85 -16.52 6.93
N GLY A 166 72.16 -17.03 7.98
CA GLY A 166 72.49 -16.75 9.39
C GLY A 166 71.61 -15.77 10.16
N GLY A 167 71.03 -16.25 11.28
CA GLY A 167 70.61 -15.42 12.42
C GLY A 167 69.10 -15.27 12.58
N GLY A 168 68.56 -15.80 13.69
CA GLY A 168 67.14 -15.79 14.01
C GLY A 168 66.58 -14.39 14.25
N SER A 169 65.58 -14.03 13.44
CA SER A 169 64.50 -13.13 13.80
C SER A 169 63.19 -13.87 13.54
N GLU A 170 62.32 -13.98 14.55
CA GLU A 170 60.93 -14.39 14.34
C GLU A 170 60.29 -13.38 13.37
N ASP A 171 60.23 -13.71 12.08
CA ASP A 171 59.50 -12.91 11.11
C ASP A 171 58.05 -12.75 11.58
N PRO A 172 57.50 -11.52 11.66
CA PRO A 172 56.11 -11.35 12.02
C PRO A 172 55.26 -12.11 11.00
N PRO A 173 54.28 -12.92 11.44
CA PRO A 173 53.46 -13.71 10.52
C PRO A 173 52.76 -12.78 9.52
N PRO A 174 52.54 -13.26 8.28
CA PRO A 174 52.16 -12.43 7.13
C PRO A 174 51.01 -11.47 7.47
N ALA A 175 51.30 -10.17 7.42
CA ALA A 175 50.32 -9.13 7.60
C ALA A 175 49.42 -9.08 6.36
N TRP A 176 48.13 -9.38 6.53
CA TRP A 176 47.14 -9.24 5.46
C TRP A 176 47.23 -7.87 4.79
N ASN A 177 47.04 -7.81 3.46
CA ASN A 177 47.26 -6.61 2.66
C ASN A 177 46.16 -5.56 2.92
N ARG A 178 46.35 -4.76 3.98
CA ARG A 178 45.47 -3.65 4.39
C ARG A 178 45.19 -2.69 3.25
N ARG A 179 46.22 -2.27 2.53
CA ARG A 179 46.10 -1.32 1.41
C ARG A 179 45.25 -1.90 0.27
N GLY A 180 45.50 -3.15 -0.10
CA GLY A 180 44.74 -3.86 -1.11
C GLY A 180 43.27 -4.06 -0.72
N PHE A 181 43.00 -4.35 0.56
CA PHE A 181 41.63 -4.43 1.07
C PHE A 181 40.93 -3.07 1.06
N LEU A 182 41.56 -2.01 1.58
CA LEU A 182 40.96 -0.67 1.61
C LEU A 182 40.68 -0.15 0.21
N LEU A 183 41.57 -0.39 -0.76
CA LEU A 183 41.35 -0.04 -2.16
C LEU A 183 40.16 -0.82 -2.74
N ALA A 184 40.11 -2.15 -2.54
CA ALA A 184 39.00 -2.97 -3.04
C ALA A 184 37.65 -2.59 -2.39
N ALA A 185 37.65 -2.35 -1.08
CA ALA A 185 36.48 -1.89 -0.34
C ALA A 185 36.02 -0.50 -0.81
N GLY A 186 36.96 0.43 -1.01
CA GLY A 186 36.68 1.77 -1.52
C GLY A 186 36.10 1.76 -2.94
N ILE A 187 36.71 0.99 -3.86
CA ILE A 187 36.20 0.81 -5.23
C ILE A 187 34.79 0.20 -5.20
N THR A 188 34.58 -0.83 -4.39
CA THR A 188 33.27 -1.47 -4.25
C THR A 188 32.23 -0.48 -3.74
N ALA A 189 32.55 0.28 -2.69
CA ALA A 189 31.65 1.28 -2.13
C ALA A 189 31.30 2.37 -3.16
N ALA A 190 32.30 2.88 -3.89
CA ALA A 190 32.11 3.88 -4.92
C ALA A 190 31.26 3.36 -6.10
N ALA A 191 31.57 2.17 -6.62
CA ALA A 191 30.83 1.54 -7.70
C ALA A 191 29.37 1.24 -7.30
N SER A 192 29.16 0.72 -6.09
CA SER A 192 27.81 0.45 -5.55
C SER A 192 27.03 1.75 -5.37
N THR A 193 27.67 2.80 -4.85
CA THR A 193 27.06 4.12 -4.73
C THR A 193 26.68 4.68 -6.10
N GLY A 194 27.54 4.53 -7.11
CA GLY A 194 27.28 4.91 -8.50
C GLY A 194 26.09 4.16 -9.10
N ALA A 195 26.05 2.83 -8.95
CA ALA A 195 24.93 2.01 -9.42
C ALA A 195 23.60 2.41 -8.74
N GLY A 196 23.62 2.61 -7.42
CA GLY A 196 22.45 3.07 -6.67
C GLY A 196 22.03 4.49 -7.04
N ALA A 197 22.97 5.41 -7.30
CA ALA A 197 22.68 6.75 -7.78
C ALA A 197 22.05 6.73 -9.18
N LEU A 198 22.58 5.91 -10.09
CA LEU A 198 22.02 5.74 -11.44
C LEU A 198 20.62 5.14 -11.39
N GLY A 199 20.38 4.08 -10.61
CA GLY A 199 19.06 3.47 -10.44
C GLY A 199 18.04 4.46 -9.88
N ARG A 200 18.44 5.29 -8.90
CA ARG A 200 17.63 6.40 -8.38
C ARG A 200 17.36 7.47 -9.44
N ALA A 201 18.36 7.84 -10.25
CA ALA A 201 18.19 8.84 -11.31
C ALA A 201 17.22 8.36 -12.40
N LEU A 202 17.30 7.11 -12.83
CA LEU A 202 16.38 6.50 -13.81
C LEU A 202 14.94 6.46 -13.28
N THR A 203 14.77 6.03 -12.03
CA THR A 203 13.45 6.02 -11.36
C THR A 203 12.91 7.44 -11.19
N GLY A 204 13.78 8.40 -10.84
CA GLY A 204 13.45 9.81 -10.74
C GLY A 204 12.97 10.41 -12.06
N ARG A 205 13.61 10.09 -13.19
CA ARG A 205 13.18 10.54 -14.52
C ARG A 205 11.78 10.05 -14.89
N ARG A 206 11.47 8.77 -14.67
CA ARG A 206 10.10 8.25 -14.87
C ARG A 206 9.09 8.96 -13.95
N GLY A 207 9.49 9.19 -12.69
CA GLY A 207 8.67 9.96 -11.75
C GLY A 207 8.44 11.41 -12.18
N GLN A 208 9.42 12.05 -12.84
CA GLN A 208 9.29 13.38 -13.42
C GLN A 208 8.34 13.38 -14.62
N GLY A 209 8.47 12.41 -15.53
CA GLY A 209 7.54 12.22 -16.66
C GLY A 209 6.09 12.10 -16.20
N ALA A 210 5.83 11.21 -15.24
CA ALA A 210 4.50 11.08 -14.63
C ALA A 210 4.00 12.37 -13.96
N THR A 211 4.90 13.10 -13.28
CA THR A 211 4.54 14.37 -12.63
C THR A 211 4.18 15.44 -13.66
N ALA A 212 4.95 15.52 -14.75
CA ALA A 212 4.70 16.42 -15.86
C ALA A 212 3.39 16.06 -16.59
N SER A 213 3.17 14.79 -16.90
CA SER A 213 1.94 14.32 -17.55
C SER A 213 0.71 14.65 -16.68
N ARG A 214 0.80 14.46 -15.35
CA ARG A 214 -0.27 14.86 -14.42
C ARG A 214 -0.53 16.36 -14.43
N ALA A 215 0.53 17.18 -14.41
CA ALA A 215 0.40 18.63 -14.42
C ALA A 215 -0.18 19.17 -15.74
N ALA A 216 0.03 18.44 -16.84
CA ALA A 216 -0.50 18.77 -18.16
C ALA A 216 -1.97 18.39 -18.36
N VAL A 217 -2.58 17.61 -17.45
CA VAL A 217 -3.98 17.19 -17.59
C VAL A 217 -4.91 18.39 -17.48
N SER A 218 -5.60 18.67 -18.58
CA SER A 218 -6.77 19.57 -18.59
C SER A 218 -8.04 18.73 -18.46
N LEU A 219 -8.78 18.95 -17.36
CA LEU A 219 -10.02 18.22 -17.12
C LEU A 219 -11.16 18.75 -18.00
N PRO A 220 -11.84 17.90 -18.77
CA PRO A 220 -13.04 18.28 -19.51
C PRO A 220 -14.19 18.63 -18.56
N ALA A 221 -15.10 19.49 -19.01
CA ALA A 221 -16.37 19.69 -18.33
C ALA A 221 -17.20 18.38 -18.35
N PRO A 222 -17.89 18.03 -17.25
CA PRO A 222 -18.73 16.84 -17.22
C PRO A 222 -19.92 16.98 -18.16
N ALA A 223 -20.20 15.94 -18.95
CA ALA A 223 -21.43 15.82 -19.72
C ALA A 223 -22.66 15.63 -18.79
N SER A 224 -22.44 15.08 -17.60
CA SER A 224 -23.44 15.00 -16.53
C SER A 224 -22.84 15.51 -15.22
N PRO A 225 -22.96 16.81 -14.90
CA PRO A 225 -22.40 17.39 -13.68
C PRO A 225 -23.05 16.82 -12.42
N ALA A 226 -22.32 16.85 -11.30
CA ALA A 226 -22.91 16.55 -10.00
C ALA A 226 -23.90 17.67 -9.63
N PRO A 227 -25.05 17.36 -9.01
CA PRO A 227 -25.90 18.38 -8.44
C PRO A 227 -25.14 19.25 -7.43
N PRO A 228 -25.54 20.52 -7.23
CA PRO A 228 -25.01 21.33 -6.15
C PRO A 228 -25.22 20.66 -4.79
N ILE A 229 -24.21 20.68 -3.93
CA ILE A 229 -24.34 20.18 -2.56
C ILE A 229 -25.35 21.09 -1.83
N PRO A 230 -26.41 20.53 -1.22
CA PRO A 230 -27.40 21.34 -0.50
C PRO A 230 -26.75 22.14 0.63
N ALA A 231 -27.18 23.39 0.84
CA ALA A 231 -26.61 24.28 1.86
C ALA A 231 -26.64 23.68 3.28
N GLY A 232 -27.61 22.82 3.58
CA GLY A 232 -27.75 22.13 4.87
C GLY A 232 -27.03 20.79 4.97
N ALA A 233 -26.28 20.35 3.95
CA ALA A 233 -25.60 19.04 3.97
C ALA A 233 -24.32 19.03 4.81
N ALA A 234 -23.67 20.21 4.94
CA ALA A 234 -22.47 20.41 5.74
C ALA A 234 -22.81 21.17 7.02
N LEU A 235 -22.78 20.48 8.16
CA LEU A 235 -22.90 21.04 9.50
C LEU A 235 -21.70 21.90 9.84
N ARG A 236 -21.96 23.02 10.52
CA ARG A 236 -20.93 23.93 11.04
C ARG A 236 -20.66 23.63 12.53
N VAL A 237 -20.34 22.38 12.83
CA VAL A 237 -20.04 21.91 14.20
C VAL A 237 -18.54 21.62 14.32
N PRO A 238 -17.80 22.25 15.24
CA PRO A 238 -16.38 21.97 15.43
C PRO A 238 -16.09 20.49 15.71
N GLY A 239 -15.13 19.92 14.99
CA GLY A 239 -14.69 18.52 15.17
C GLY A 239 -15.49 17.47 14.40
N VAL A 240 -16.59 17.85 13.72
CA VAL A 240 -17.26 16.97 12.75
C VAL A 240 -16.41 16.81 11.49
N SER A 241 -16.39 15.63 10.88
CA SER A 241 -15.68 15.41 9.62
C SER A 241 -16.22 16.30 8.52
N ALA A 242 -15.35 16.90 7.70
CA ALA A 242 -15.77 17.72 6.56
C ALA A 242 -16.70 16.94 5.61
N PHE A 243 -17.75 17.57 5.07
CA PHE A 243 -18.68 16.87 4.15
C PHE A 243 -17.97 16.36 2.90
N THR A 244 -17.12 17.20 2.30
CA THR A 244 -16.17 16.82 1.24
C THR A 244 -14.79 16.76 1.87
N THR A 245 -14.19 15.58 1.90
CA THR A 245 -12.87 15.35 2.47
C THR A 245 -11.81 15.88 1.51
N PRO A 246 -10.91 16.80 1.96
CA PRO A 246 -9.81 17.29 1.13
C PRO A 246 -8.92 16.14 0.63
N ASN A 247 -8.39 16.26 -0.58
CA ASN A 247 -7.57 15.20 -1.21
C ASN A 247 -6.39 14.72 -0.34
N LYS A 248 -5.77 15.65 0.42
CA LYS A 248 -4.64 15.38 1.33
C LYS A 248 -5.04 14.68 2.62
N GLU A 249 -6.30 14.79 3.03
CA GLU A 249 -6.85 14.19 4.25
C GLU A 249 -7.66 12.92 3.95
N PHE A 250 -7.91 12.63 2.67
CA PHE A 250 -8.60 11.43 2.26
C PHE A 250 -7.75 10.20 2.57
N TYR A 251 -8.30 9.28 3.35
CA TYR A 251 -7.56 8.12 3.87
C TYR A 251 -6.85 7.33 2.77
N ARG A 252 -5.66 6.82 3.06
CA ARG A 252 -4.90 5.94 2.17
C ARG A 252 -4.68 4.57 2.82
N VAL A 253 -5.43 3.58 2.34
CA VAL A 253 -5.22 2.17 2.71
C VAL A 253 -4.95 1.37 1.42
N ASP A 254 -3.73 0.85 1.30
CA ASP A 254 -3.28 -0.02 0.21
C ASP A 254 -2.04 -0.82 0.62
N THR A 255 -1.70 -1.85 -0.17
CA THR A 255 -0.51 -2.70 0.05
C THR A 255 0.74 -2.18 -0.67
N ALA A 256 0.66 -1.06 -1.39
CA ALA A 256 1.78 -0.54 -2.16
C ALA A 256 2.83 0.03 -1.21
N LEU A 257 4.04 -0.55 -1.22
CA LEU A 257 5.19 -0.06 -0.47
C LEU A 257 5.77 1.23 -1.06
N VAL A 258 5.59 1.42 -2.36
CA VAL A 258 5.95 2.62 -3.11
C VAL A 258 4.77 2.98 -3.98
N VAL A 259 4.30 4.22 -3.87
CA VAL A 259 3.19 4.72 -4.68
C VAL A 259 3.59 4.71 -6.17
N PRO A 260 2.83 4.02 -7.05
CA PRO A 260 3.06 4.09 -8.48
C PRO A 260 2.95 5.52 -9.01
N LYS A 261 4.03 5.98 -9.66
CA LYS A 261 4.02 7.19 -10.48
C LYS A 261 3.81 6.78 -11.94
N VAL A 262 2.56 6.71 -12.34
CA VAL A 262 2.15 6.28 -13.69
C VAL A 262 2.10 7.50 -14.61
N ASP A 263 2.74 7.38 -15.76
CA ASP A 263 2.70 8.38 -16.83
C ASP A 263 1.40 8.21 -17.63
N ALA A 264 0.62 9.29 -17.77
CA ALA A 264 -0.69 9.26 -18.42
C ALA A 264 -0.59 8.99 -19.93
N ASP A 265 0.47 9.46 -20.59
CA ASP A 265 0.63 9.39 -22.04
C ASP A 265 0.84 7.94 -22.50
N THR A 266 1.51 7.15 -21.65
CA THR A 266 1.81 5.73 -21.90
C THR A 266 0.80 4.78 -21.28
N TRP A 267 -0.07 5.25 -20.40
CA TRP A 267 -1.04 4.41 -19.72
C TRP A 267 -2.09 3.86 -20.68
N ARG A 268 -2.47 2.59 -20.49
CA ARG A 268 -3.53 1.90 -21.25
C ARG A 268 -4.35 1.01 -20.32
N LEU A 269 -5.66 0.95 -20.59
CA LEU A 269 -6.61 0.02 -19.98
C LEU A 269 -7.06 -1.02 -21.00
N ARG A 270 -6.98 -2.30 -20.64
CA ARG A 270 -7.52 -3.40 -21.46
C ARG A 270 -8.78 -4.01 -20.83
N ILE A 271 -9.84 -4.18 -21.62
CA ILE A 271 -11.09 -4.88 -21.24
C ILE A 271 -11.22 -6.16 -22.07
N HIS A 272 -11.29 -7.32 -21.42
CA HIS A 272 -11.34 -8.63 -22.07
C HIS A 272 -11.92 -9.71 -21.15
N GLY A 273 -11.91 -10.97 -21.59
CA GLY A 273 -12.32 -12.11 -20.78
C GLY A 273 -13.68 -12.70 -21.16
N LYS A 274 -14.27 -13.45 -20.23
CA LYS A 274 -15.52 -14.20 -20.43
C LYS A 274 -16.69 -13.27 -20.71
N GLY A 275 -17.46 -13.57 -21.75
CA GLY A 275 -18.63 -12.77 -22.12
C GLY A 275 -18.32 -11.42 -22.78
N VAL A 276 -17.05 -11.10 -23.02
CA VAL A 276 -16.63 -9.97 -23.86
C VAL A 276 -16.66 -10.41 -25.32
N SER A 277 -17.47 -9.75 -26.14
CA SER A 277 -17.53 -10.03 -27.59
C SER A 277 -16.60 -9.13 -28.41
N ARG A 278 -16.23 -7.97 -27.87
CA ARG A 278 -15.32 -7.00 -28.52
C ARG A 278 -14.28 -6.53 -27.49
N PRO A 279 -13.14 -7.21 -27.36
CA PRO A 279 -12.06 -6.73 -26.49
C PRO A 279 -11.67 -5.29 -26.85
N ARG A 280 -11.43 -4.45 -25.83
CA ARG A 280 -11.11 -3.03 -26.02
C ARG A 280 -9.83 -2.66 -25.29
N SER A 281 -9.13 -1.67 -25.84
CA SER A 281 -8.02 -0.99 -25.19
C SER A 281 -8.30 0.51 -25.24
N TYR A 282 -8.07 1.22 -24.13
CA TYR A 282 -8.26 2.66 -24.03
C TYR A 282 -7.00 3.33 -23.49
N SER A 283 -6.57 4.40 -24.13
CA SER A 283 -5.62 5.37 -23.61
C SER A 283 -6.29 6.35 -22.65
N PHE A 284 -5.48 7.11 -21.93
CA PHE A 284 -5.99 8.14 -21.02
C PHE A 284 -6.74 9.24 -21.78
N ASP A 285 -6.20 9.72 -22.90
CA ASP A 285 -6.82 10.75 -23.74
C ASP A 285 -8.17 10.29 -24.32
N GLU A 286 -8.27 9.04 -24.76
CA GLU A 286 -9.54 8.46 -25.22
C GLU A 286 -10.58 8.40 -24.11
N LEU A 287 -10.18 8.28 -22.83
CA LEU A 287 -11.12 8.39 -21.71
C LEU A 287 -11.53 9.83 -21.47
N LEU A 288 -10.62 10.80 -21.57
CA LEU A 288 -10.95 12.22 -21.41
C LEU A 288 -11.88 12.75 -22.52
N GLN A 289 -11.82 12.18 -23.72
CA GLN A 289 -12.69 12.58 -24.84
C GLN A 289 -14.12 12.01 -24.74
N ARG A 290 -14.42 11.19 -23.73
CA ARG A 290 -15.75 10.58 -23.56
C ARG A 290 -16.70 11.46 -22.77
N PRO A 291 -18.02 11.19 -22.82
CA PRO A 291 -18.98 11.84 -21.93
C PRO A 291 -18.69 11.50 -20.46
N LEU A 292 -18.06 12.43 -19.75
CA LEU A 292 -17.72 12.26 -18.33
C LEU A 292 -18.94 12.52 -17.45
N ILE A 293 -19.08 11.73 -16.39
CA ILE A 293 -20.04 11.94 -15.31
C ILE A 293 -19.31 12.44 -14.08
N GLU A 294 -19.93 13.35 -13.33
CA GLU A 294 -19.40 13.86 -12.08
C GLU A 294 -20.35 13.52 -10.93
N ARG A 295 -19.85 12.90 -9.85
CA ARG A 295 -20.69 12.47 -8.72
C ARG A 295 -19.97 12.62 -7.38
N ASP A 296 -20.71 13.02 -6.35
CA ASP A 296 -20.25 12.98 -4.96
C ASP A 296 -20.47 11.57 -4.39
N ILE A 297 -19.38 10.88 -4.02
CA ILE A 297 -19.40 9.49 -3.54
C ILE A 297 -18.50 9.36 -2.32
N THR A 298 -19.04 8.73 -1.27
CA THR A 298 -18.25 8.28 -0.11
C THR A 298 -17.62 6.92 -0.37
N LEU A 299 -16.30 6.84 -0.21
CA LEU A 299 -15.58 5.58 -0.15
C LEU A 299 -15.40 5.14 1.30
N THR A 300 -15.55 3.85 1.54
CA THR A 300 -15.33 3.24 2.85
C THR A 300 -14.39 2.06 2.71
N CYS A 301 -13.39 1.97 3.58
CA CYS A 301 -12.52 0.81 3.65
C CYS A 301 -13.19 -0.32 4.45
N VAL A 302 -12.99 -1.56 4.03
CA VAL A 302 -13.45 -2.73 4.79
C VAL A 302 -12.69 -2.90 6.12
N SER A 303 -11.45 -2.41 6.17
CA SER A 303 -10.62 -2.36 7.39
C SER A 303 -11.05 -1.26 8.35
N ASN A 304 -12.10 -0.50 8.05
CA ASN A 304 -12.63 0.49 8.98
C ASN A 304 -13.27 -0.22 10.17
N GLU A 305 -12.67 -0.07 11.36
CA GLU A 305 -13.27 -0.53 12.61
C GLU A 305 -14.51 0.32 12.95
N VAL A 306 -15.31 -0.16 13.91
CA VAL A 306 -16.44 0.63 14.43
C VAL A 306 -15.90 1.94 15.02
N GLY A 307 -16.33 3.07 14.44
CA GLY A 307 -15.83 4.40 14.81
C GLY A 307 -14.48 4.78 14.18
N GLY A 308 -13.93 3.96 13.29
CA GLY A 308 -12.63 4.20 12.67
C GLY A 308 -12.62 5.34 11.64
N PRO A 309 -11.42 5.77 11.21
CA PRO A 309 -11.23 6.94 10.34
C PRO A 309 -11.30 6.63 8.83
N TYR A 310 -11.39 5.37 8.42
CA TYR A 310 -11.22 4.94 7.01
C TYR A 310 -12.52 5.04 6.20
N ALA A 311 -13.12 6.23 6.20
CA ALA A 311 -14.22 6.65 5.35
C ALA A 311 -14.03 8.12 4.93
N GLY A 312 -14.32 8.45 3.68
CA GLY A 312 -14.16 9.81 3.16
C GLY A 312 -15.06 10.04 1.94
N SER A 313 -15.52 11.27 1.77
CA SER A 313 -16.42 11.66 0.69
C SER A 313 -15.75 12.64 -0.26
N ALA A 314 -15.86 12.41 -1.56
CA ALA A 314 -15.24 13.24 -2.58
C ALA A 314 -16.11 13.35 -3.81
N ARG A 315 -15.86 14.40 -4.60
CA ARG A 315 -16.41 14.56 -5.94
C ARG A 315 -15.52 13.85 -6.94
N TRP A 316 -16.08 12.94 -7.72
CA TRP A 316 -15.36 12.14 -8.71
C TRP A 316 -15.81 12.52 -10.11
N LEU A 317 -14.86 12.66 -11.03
CA LEU A 317 -15.11 12.86 -12.46
C LEU A 317 -14.55 11.65 -13.21
N GLY A 318 -15.35 11.04 -14.09
CA GLY A 318 -14.92 9.84 -14.80
C GLY A 318 -15.85 9.37 -15.90
N VAL A 319 -15.40 8.35 -16.63
CA VAL A 319 -16.21 7.66 -17.64
C VAL A 319 -17.06 6.60 -16.93
N ARG A 320 -18.36 6.54 -17.24
CA ARG A 320 -19.25 5.51 -16.72
C ARG A 320 -18.75 4.12 -17.15
N LEU A 321 -18.50 3.25 -16.17
CA LEU A 321 -17.94 1.92 -16.42
C LEU A 321 -18.91 1.02 -17.18
N SER A 322 -20.22 1.12 -16.91
CA SER A 322 -21.23 0.33 -17.62
C SER A 322 -21.31 0.64 -19.12
N ASP A 323 -20.97 1.87 -19.55
CA ASP A 323 -20.88 2.21 -20.97
C ASP A 323 -19.73 1.49 -21.65
N LEU A 324 -18.54 1.53 -21.04
CA LEU A 324 -17.36 0.82 -21.55
C LEU A 324 -17.56 -0.70 -21.62
N LEU A 325 -18.25 -1.27 -20.63
CA LEU A 325 -18.59 -2.69 -20.61
C LEU A 325 -19.60 -3.06 -21.71
N ARG A 326 -20.64 -2.22 -21.93
CA ARG A 326 -21.59 -2.41 -23.04
C ARG A 326 -20.92 -2.30 -24.40
N GLU A 327 -20.00 -1.37 -24.59
CA GLU A 327 -19.21 -1.24 -25.83
C GLU A 327 -18.32 -2.46 -26.11
N ALA A 328 -17.84 -3.11 -25.06
CA ALA A 328 -17.13 -4.39 -25.12
C ALA A 328 -18.08 -5.61 -25.31
N GLY A 329 -19.40 -5.35 -25.30
CA GLY A 329 -20.46 -6.33 -25.49
C GLY A 329 -20.74 -7.21 -24.25
N VAL A 330 -20.39 -6.73 -23.06
CA VAL A 330 -20.71 -7.36 -21.79
C VAL A 330 -22.18 -7.12 -21.44
N GLN A 331 -22.83 -8.13 -20.86
CA GLN A 331 -24.19 -8.06 -20.34
C GLN A 331 -24.20 -8.42 -18.87
N ALA A 332 -25.15 -7.86 -18.11
CA ALA A 332 -25.33 -8.19 -16.70
C ALA A 332 -25.76 -9.67 -16.55
N PRO A 333 -25.31 -10.38 -15.50
CA PRO A 333 -25.80 -11.73 -15.20
C PRO A 333 -27.32 -11.87 -15.20
N SER A 334 -28.04 -10.92 -14.59
CA SER A 334 -29.51 -10.88 -14.57
C SER A 334 -30.16 -10.79 -15.96
N ARG A 335 -29.40 -10.39 -16.97
CA ARG A 335 -29.81 -10.28 -18.38
C ARG A 335 -29.15 -11.33 -19.28
N GLY A 336 -28.67 -12.43 -18.71
CA GLY A 336 -28.05 -13.53 -19.47
C GLY A 336 -26.54 -13.37 -19.73
N GLY A 337 -25.88 -12.43 -19.04
CA GLY A 337 -24.44 -12.26 -19.08
C GLY A 337 -23.66 -13.49 -18.59
N ARG A 338 -22.56 -13.83 -19.26
CA ARG A 338 -21.76 -15.03 -18.97
C ARG A 338 -20.73 -14.86 -17.84
N ALA A 339 -20.49 -13.62 -17.41
CA ALA A 339 -19.53 -13.27 -16.36
C ALA A 339 -20.27 -12.66 -15.17
N ASP A 340 -20.07 -13.22 -13.98
CA ASP A 340 -20.63 -12.70 -12.73
C ASP A 340 -19.60 -11.91 -11.90
N GLN A 341 -18.32 -11.90 -12.33
CA GLN A 341 -17.23 -11.19 -11.69
C GLN A 341 -16.36 -10.44 -12.70
N LEU A 342 -15.97 -9.22 -12.34
CA LEU A 342 -14.98 -8.40 -13.00
C LEU A 342 -13.71 -8.37 -12.15
N ILE A 343 -12.55 -8.70 -12.72
CA ILE A 343 -11.25 -8.54 -12.07
C ILE A 343 -10.55 -7.29 -12.58
N ALA A 344 -10.45 -6.30 -11.70
CA ALA A 344 -9.62 -5.11 -11.92
C ALA A 344 -8.18 -5.40 -11.47
N ARG A 345 -7.20 -5.11 -12.33
CA ARG A 345 -5.77 -5.22 -12.00
C ARG A 345 -5.09 -3.87 -12.08
N SER A 346 -4.29 -3.59 -11.06
CA SER A 346 -3.42 -2.42 -10.97
C SER A 346 -2.08 -2.65 -11.68
N VAL A 347 -1.35 -1.57 -11.98
CA VAL A 347 0.04 -1.61 -12.47
C VAL A 347 1.02 -2.25 -11.46
N ASP A 348 0.70 -2.17 -10.18
CA ASP A 348 1.43 -2.86 -9.10
C ASP A 348 0.92 -4.29 -8.87
N GLY A 349 0.02 -4.76 -9.75
CA GLY A 349 -0.60 -6.09 -9.80
C GLY A 349 -1.50 -6.47 -8.63
N MET A 350 -1.93 -5.51 -7.80
CA MET A 350 -3.09 -5.69 -6.95
C MET A 350 -4.32 -6.09 -7.78
N THR A 351 -5.09 -7.07 -7.30
CA THR A 351 -6.32 -7.56 -7.95
C THR A 351 -7.54 -7.41 -7.05
N LEU A 352 -8.58 -6.78 -7.58
CA LEU A 352 -9.89 -6.63 -6.93
C LEU A 352 -10.95 -7.32 -7.78
N GLY A 353 -11.86 -8.03 -7.14
CA GLY A 353 -13.01 -8.64 -7.81
C GLY A 353 -14.28 -7.89 -7.47
N THR A 354 -14.98 -7.40 -8.48
CA THR A 354 -16.27 -6.69 -8.36
C THR A 354 -17.35 -7.55 -9.01
N PRO A 355 -18.52 -7.75 -8.40
CA PRO A 355 -19.60 -8.40 -9.12
C PRO A 355 -20.08 -7.54 -10.31
N VAL A 356 -20.29 -8.19 -11.46
CA VAL A 356 -20.67 -7.51 -12.71
C VAL A 356 -22.06 -6.90 -12.61
N GLU A 357 -22.96 -7.55 -11.87
CA GLU A 357 -24.33 -7.09 -11.66
C GLU A 357 -24.35 -5.67 -11.08
N GLU A 358 -23.64 -5.43 -9.98
CA GLU A 358 -23.56 -4.13 -9.31
C GLU A 358 -22.89 -3.05 -10.17
N VAL A 359 -22.03 -3.40 -11.13
CA VAL A 359 -21.48 -2.43 -12.08
C VAL A 359 -22.50 -2.05 -13.15
N MET A 360 -23.43 -2.96 -13.46
CA MET A 360 -24.39 -2.84 -14.57
C MET A 360 -25.84 -2.58 -14.13
N ASP A 361 -26.10 -2.42 -12.83
CA ASP A 361 -27.43 -2.22 -12.25
C ASP A 361 -27.97 -0.79 -12.40
N GLY A 362 -27.18 0.11 -12.99
CA GLY A 362 -27.56 1.50 -13.23
C GLY A 362 -26.93 2.50 -12.26
N ARG A 363 -26.21 2.05 -11.21
CA ARG A 363 -25.44 2.97 -10.37
C ARG A 363 -24.33 3.66 -11.16
N ASP A 364 -23.88 4.81 -10.65
CA ASP A 364 -22.82 5.62 -11.26
C ASP A 364 -21.40 5.03 -10.97
N ALA A 365 -21.20 3.76 -11.33
CA ALA A 365 -19.87 3.14 -11.37
C ALA A 365 -19.03 3.80 -12.47
N MET A 366 -17.78 4.16 -12.17
CA MET A 366 -16.93 4.91 -13.09
C MET A 366 -15.46 4.50 -13.04
N LEU A 367 -14.77 4.80 -14.14
CA LEU A 367 -13.34 4.98 -14.17
C LEU A 367 -13.05 6.47 -13.97
N ALA A 368 -12.71 6.82 -12.73
CA ALA A 368 -12.44 8.19 -12.33
C ALA A 368 -11.05 8.62 -12.82
N VAL A 369 -10.99 9.86 -13.33
CA VAL A 369 -9.78 10.56 -13.79
C VAL A 369 -9.46 11.79 -12.91
N ALA A 370 -10.46 12.28 -12.18
CA ALA A 370 -10.33 13.43 -11.27
C ALA A 370 -11.01 13.19 -9.92
N MET A 371 -10.53 13.92 -8.92
CA MET A 371 -11.03 13.90 -7.55
C MET A 371 -11.02 15.33 -6.99
N ASN A 372 -12.17 15.80 -6.53
CA ASN A 372 -12.40 17.14 -6.00
C ASN A 372 -11.96 18.26 -6.96
N GLY A 373 -12.25 18.10 -8.26
CA GLY A 373 -11.93 19.09 -9.29
C GLY A 373 -10.46 19.11 -9.74
N GLU A 374 -9.62 18.22 -9.20
CA GLU A 374 -8.21 18.10 -9.57
C GLU A 374 -7.94 16.76 -10.27
N PRO A 375 -6.98 16.69 -11.21
CA PRO A 375 -6.47 15.41 -11.69
C PRO A 375 -6.08 14.53 -10.50
N LEU A 376 -6.42 13.23 -10.56
CA LEU A 376 -6.23 12.32 -9.44
C LEU A 376 -4.83 12.50 -8.81
N PRO A 377 -4.72 12.59 -7.47
CA PRO A 377 -3.43 12.46 -6.81
C PRO A 377 -2.83 11.07 -7.08
N PHE A 378 -1.49 10.96 -7.13
CA PHE A 378 -0.82 9.66 -7.31
C PHE A 378 -1.25 8.65 -6.26
N ASP A 379 -1.30 9.08 -4.99
CA ASP A 379 -1.71 8.27 -3.84
C ASP A 379 -3.13 7.70 -3.98
N HIS A 380 -3.98 8.39 -4.76
CA HIS A 380 -5.38 8.06 -4.99
C HIS A 380 -5.65 7.43 -6.36
N GLY A 381 -4.61 7.07 -7.11
CA GLY A 381 -4.73 6.20 -8.29
C GLY A 381 -4.51 6.87 -9.63
N PHE A 382 -3.84 8.02 -9.72
CA PHE A 382 -3.50 8.64 -11.01
C PHE A 382 -2.82 7.66 -11.99
N PRO A 383 -3.20 7.63 -13.28
CA PRO A 383 -4.14 8.53 -13.94
C PRO A 383 -5.61 8.13 -13.81
N VAL A 384 -5.88 6.85 -13.53
CA VAL A 384 -7.24 6.29 -13.50
C VAL A 384 -7.41 5.33 -12.34
N ARG A 385 -8.51 5.49 -11.62
CA ARG A 385 -8.99 4.49 -10.65
C ARG A 385 -10.42 4.05 -10.97
N MET A 386 -10.77 2.85 -10.56
CA MET A 386 -12.16 2.42 -10.49
C MET A 386 -12.83 3.00 -9.24
N VAL A 387 -14.12 3.33 -9.35
CA VAL A 387 -15.00 3.71 -8.24
C VAL A 387 -16.38 3.09 -8.50
N VAL A 388 -16.82 2.17 -7.63
CA VAL A 388 -18.18 1.59 -7.66
C VAL A 388 -18.89 1.92 -6.33
N PRO A 389 -19.91 2.79 -6.35
CA PRO A 389 -20.67 3.14 -5.14
C PRO A 389 -21.31 1.92 -4.46
N GLY A 390 -21.49 1.98 -3.14
CA GLY A 390 -22.21 0.96 -2.37
C GLY A 390 -21.40 -0.28 -1.98
N LEU A 391 -20.14 -0.38 -2.40
CA LEU A 391 -19.26 -1.52 -2.16
C LEU A 391 -17.96 -1.08 -1.45
N TYR A 392 -17.44 -1.88 -0.53
CA TYR A 392 -16.18 -1.56 0.15
C TYR A 392 -14.99 -1.49 -0.83
N GLY A 393 -14.02 -0.63 -0.52
CA GLY A 393 -12.95 -0.26 -1.47
C GLY A 393 -12.12 -1.42 -2.05
N TYR A 394 -11.95 -2.54 -1.33
CA TYR A 394 -11.22 -3.72 -1.83
C TYR A 394 -12.00 -4.55 -2.87
N VAL A 395 -13.28 -4.25 -3.07
CA VAL A 395 -14.12 -4.83 -4.13
C VAL A 395 -14.30 -3.81 -5.25
N SER A 396 -14.33 -2.51 -4.94
CA SER A 396 -14.88 -1.48 -5.84
C SER A 396 -13.93 -0.38 -6.30
N ALA A 397 -12.74 -0.28 -5.72
CA ALA A 397 -11.97 0.97 -5.78
C ALA A 397 -10.51 0.77 -6.23
N CYS A 398 -10.29 -0.04 -7.27
CA CYS A 398 -8.94 -0.37 -7.77
C CYS A 398 -8.20 0.88 -8.25
N LYS A 399 -7.07 1.20 -7.61
CA LYS A 399 -6.19 2.32 -7.97
C LYS A 399 -5.23 1.89 -9.08
N TRP A 400 -4.77 2.85 -9.88
CA TRP A 400 -3.79 2.63 -10.96
C TRP A 400 -4.20 1.49 -11.89
N ILE A 401 -5.48 1.40 -12.21
CA ILE A 401 -6.05 0.28 -12.94
C ILE A 401 -5.45 0.23 -14.35
N ARG A 402 -5.12 -0.96 -14.85
CA ARG A 402 -4.62 -1.17 -16.22
C ARG A 402 -5.38 -2.26 -16.98
N GLU A 403 -6.19 -3.05 -16.28
CA GLU A 403 -6.87 -4.18 -16.87
C GLU A 403 -8.18 -4.50 -16.14
N ILE A 404 -9.17 -4.84 -16.93
CA ILE A 404 -10.46 -5.38 -16.55
C ILE A 404 -10.63 -6.71 -17.27
N GLU A 405 -10.66 -7.79 -16.50
CA GLU A 405 -10.93 -9.14 -17.02
C GLU A 405 -12.28 -9.63 -16.48
N LEU A 406 -13.20 -9.93 -17.39
CA LEU A 406 -14.48 -10.54 -17.04
C LEU A 406 -14.29 -12.05 -16.84
N THR A 407 -14.83 -12.57 -15.75
CA THR A 407 -14.70 -13.97 -15.33
C THR A 407 -15.88 -14.38 -14.46
N THR A 408 -15.77 -15.47 -13.70
CA THR A 408 -16.75 -15.82 -12.68
C THR A 408 -16.14 -15.97 -11.30
N PHE A 409 -16.97 -15.79 -10.27
CA PHE A 409 -16.61 -16.03 -8.87
C PHE A 409 -16.09 -17.44 -8.63
N GLY A 410 -16.54 -18.44 -9.40
CA GLY A 410 -16.03 -19.81 -9.32
C GLY A 410 -14.68 -20.03 -10.01
N SER A 411 -14.20 -19.08 -10.82
CA SER A 411 -12.99 -19.24 -11.65
C SER A 411 -11.81 -18.41 -11.17
N TYR A 412 -12.03 -17.33 -10.41
CA TYR A 412 -10.94 -16.47 -9.95
C TYR A 412 -11.16 -15.93 -8.53
N ASP A 413 -10.12 -16.05 -7.71
CA ASP A 413 -10.08 -15.44 -6.38
C ASP A 413 -9.13 -14.23 -6.39
N PRO A 414 -9.66 -13.00 -6.21
CA PRO A 414 -8.82 -11.81 -6.09
C PRO A 414 -8.02 -11.82 -4.79
N TYR A 415 -7.00 -10.94 -4.72
CA TYR A 415 -5.97 -10.93 -3.69
C TYR A 415 -6.52 -11.06 -2.25
N TRP A 416 -7.59 -10.32 -1.92
CA TRP A 416 -8.18 -10.32 -0.58
C TRP A 416 -9.09 -11.53 -0.32
N VAL A 417 -9.78 -12.06 -1.33
CA VAL A 417 -10.63 -13.25 -1.17
C VAL A 417 -9.79 -14.47 -0.78
N LYS A 418 -8.59 -14.61 -1.38
CA LYS A 418 -7.59 -15.62 -0.98
C LYS A 418 -7.15 -15.53 0.49
N ARG A 419 -7.42 -14.41 1.16
CA ARG A 419 -7.05 -14.10 2.54
C ARG A 419 -8.25 -14.05 3.49
N GLY A 420 -9.37 -14.67 3.09
CA GLY A 420 -10.56 -14.83 3.95
C GLY A 420 -11.55 -13.66 3.91
N TRP A 421 -11.36 -12.69 3.02
CA TRP A 421 -12.33 -11.61 2.82
C TRP A 421 -13.49 -12.08 1.93
N ALA A 422 -14.66 -11.51 2.15
CA ALA A 422 -15.86 -11.82 1.38
C ALA A 422 -15.73 -11.40 -0.10
N ARG A 423 -16.49 -12.05 -1.00
CA ARG A 423 -16.41 -11.77 -2.45
C ARG A 423 -17.17 -10.50 -2.88
N ARG A 424 -18.26 -10.16 -2.20
CA ARG A 424 -19.20 -9.09 -2.62
C ARG A 424 -19.12 -7.84 -1.75
N ALA A 425 -19.02 -8.01 -0.43
CA ALA A 425 -18.79 -6.95 0.56
C ALA A 425 -19.52 -5.61 0.31
N PRO A 426 -20.88 -5.63 0.30
CA PRO A 426 -21.66 -4.40 0.29
C PRO A 426 -21.41 -3.60 1.58
N ILE A 427 -21.54 -2.28 1.50
CA ILE A 427 -21.30 -1.42 2.66
C ILE A 427 -22.40 -1.63 3.71
N LYS A 428 -21.97 -1.88 4.95
CA LYS A 428 -22.86 -2.02 6.12
C LYS A 428 -23.33 -0.65 6.60
N THR A 429 -24.52 -0.61 7.19
CA THR A 429 -25.07 0.61 7.81
C THR A 429 -24.25 0.94 9.06
N GLN A 430 -23.73 2.16 9.12
CA GLN A 430 -22.81 2.59 10.17
C GLN A 430 -23.06 4.04 10.57
N ALA A 431 -22.78 4.36 11.83
CA ALA A 431 -22.74 5.71 12.37
C ALA A 431 -21.52 5.88 13.28
N ARG A 432 -20.94 7.08 13.27
CA ARG A 432 -19.76 7.44 14.06
C ARG A 432 -19.95 8.81 14.70
N ILE A 433 -19.73 8.88 16.00
CA ILE A 433 -19.51 10.12 16.76
C ILE A 433 -18.12 10.67 16.39
N ASP A 434 -18.07 11.88 15.84
CA ASP A 434 -16.82 12.59 15.53
C ASP A 434 -16.43 13.56 16.65
N THR A 435 -17.43 14.13 17.31
CA THR A 435 -17.28 15.06 18.43
C THR A 435 -18.40 14.83 19.46
N PRO A 436 -18.11 14.85 20.76
CA PRO A 436 -16.78 14.96 21.38
C PRO A 436 -15.89 13.74 21.09
N LYS A 437 -14.56 13.92 21.20
CA LYS A 437 -13.60 12.81 21.06
C LYS A 437 -13.64 11.90 22.28
N PRO A 438 -13.24 10.61 22.14
CA PRO A 438 -13.08 9.72 23.29
C PRO A 438 -12.19 10.34 24.37
N PHE A 439 -12.62 10.23 25.62
CA PHE A 439 -11.98 10.75 26.83
C PHE A 439 -11.84 12.28 26.89
N ALA A 440 -12.61 13.02 26.08
CA ALA A 440 -12.66 14.47 26.18
C ALA A 440 -13.23 14.93 27.53
N ARG A 441 -12.68 16.04 28.03
CA ARG A 441 -13.26 16.85 29.09
C ARG A 441 -14.04 18.01 28.49
N ILE A 442 -15.30 18.16 28.88
CA ILE A 442 -16.24 19.13 28.31
C ILE A 442 -16.96 19.86 29.44
N PRO A 443 -17.33 21.14 29.25
CA PRO A 443 -18.08 21.86 30.27
C PRO A 443 -19.51 21.31 30.40
N ALA A 444 -20.06 21.36 31.61
CA ALA A 444 -21.49 21.15 31.82
C ALA A 444 -22.35 22.14 31.01
N GLY A 445 -23.56 21.72 30.64
CA GLY A 445 -24.48 22.52 29.83
C GLY A 445 -24.84 21.85 28.51
N THR A 446 -25.18 22.65 27.49
CA THR A 446 -25.56 22.12 26.18
C THR A 446 -24.32 21.82 25.34
N VAL A 447 -24.09 20.54 25.05
CA VAL A 447 -22.99 20.04 24.24
C VAL A 447 -23.55 19.42 22.97
N THR A 448 -23.11 19.90 21.81
CA THR A 448 -23.49 19.29 20.53
C THR A 448 -22.63 18.05 20.26
N VAL A 449 -23.26 16.88 20.33
CA VAL A 449 -22.70 15.61 19.87
C VAL A 449 -22.95 15.51 18.37
N ALA A 450 -21.93 15.29 17.56
CA ALA A 450 -22.09 15.26 16.10
C ALA A 450 -21.17 14.25 15.42
N GLY A 451 -21.52 13.89 14.19
CA GLY A 451 -20.76 12.93 13.42
C GLY A 451 -21.33 12.65 12.04
N VAL A 452 -20.97 11.49 11.51
CA VAL A 452 -21.38 11.01 10.18
C VAL A 452 -22.04 9.64 10.29
N ALA A 453 -22.98 9.36 9.38
CA ALA A 453 -23.60 8.06 9.19
C ALA A 453 -23.63 7.73 7.69
N TRP A 454 -23.50 6.46 7.34
CA TRP A 454 -23.48 6.03 5.95
C TRP A 454 -24.10 4.64 5.76
N ALA A 455 -24.74 4.50 4.60
CA ALA A 455 -25.29 3.27 4.06
C ALA A 455 -25.42 3.49 2.55
N GLN A 456 -24.29 3.61 1.85
CA GLN A 456 -24.28 4.00 0.43
C GLN A 456 -25.24 3.12 -0.39
N HIS A 457 -25.89 3.74 -1.37
CA HIS A 457 -26.96 3.19 -2.20
C HIS A 457 -28.29 2.90 -1.47
N ARG A 458 -28.33 2.91 -0.13
CA ARG A 458 -29.55 2.79 0.69
C ARG A 458 -29.96 4.10 1.35
N GLY A 459 -29.00 4.97 1.66
CA GLY A 459 -29.21 6.22 2.39
C GLY A 459 -29.45 6.03 3.90
N ILE A 460 -29.41 7.13 4.64
CA ILE A 460 -29.66 7.17 6.09
C ILE A 460 -30.99 7.87 6.37
N ARG A 461 -31.90 7.15 7.03
CA ARG A 461 -33.24 7.63 7.38
C ARG A 461 -33.28 8.23 8.78
N ARG A 462 -32.54 7.65 9.73
CA ARG A 462 -32.54 8.07 11.13
C ARG A 462 -31.18 7.82 11.78
N VAL A 463 -30.77 8.70 12.68
CA VAL A 463 -29.67 8.49 13.62
C VAL A 463 -30.19 8.72 15.03
N GLU A 464 -29.79 7.87 15.96
CA GLU A 464 -30.18 7.98 17.36
C GLU A 464 -28.93 7.93 18.24
N VAL A 465 -28.95 8.73 19.31
CA VAL A 465 -27.90 8.79 20.33
C VAL A 465 -28.49 8.32 21.66
N GLN A 466 -27.72 7.52 22.37
CA GLN A 466 -28.00 7.09 23.74
C GLN A 466 -26.94 7.69 24.67
N VAL A 467 -27.39 8.25 25.79
CA VAL A 467 -26.52 8.72 26.87
C VAL A 467 -26.67 7.75 28.04
N ASP A 468 -25.56 7.15 28.44
CA ASP A 468 -25.47 6.09 29.45
C ASP A 468 -26.46 4.95 29.14
N ASP A 469 -27.30 4.59 30.11
CA ASP A 469 -28.36 3.58 29.98
C ASP A 469 -29.74 4.22 29.74
N GLY A 470 -29.77 5.50 29.34
CA GLY A 470 -30.99 6.24 29.04
C GLY A 470 -31.69 5.78 27.75
N PRO A 471 -32.83 6.40 27.39
CA PRO A 471 -33.52 6.09 26.15
C PRO A 471 -32.71 6.56 24.92
N TRP A 472 -32.94 5.89 23.79
CA TRP A 472 -32.48 6.37 22.49
C TRP A 472 -33.21 7.65 22.12
N GLN A 473 -32.45 8.67 21.72
CA GLN A 473 -32.96 9.98 21.33
C GLN A 473 -32.59 10.26 19.88
N GLU A 474 -33.54 10.74 19.10
CA GLU A 474 -33.32 11.03 17.68
C GLU A 474 -32.41 12.25 17.50
N ALA A 475 -31.40 12.09 16.65
CA ALA A 475 -30.50 13.16 16.26
C ALA A 475 -31.05 13.92 15.03
N SER A 476 -30.72 15.20 14.94
CA SER A 476 -30.99 16.00 13.74
C SER A 476 -30.07 15.57 12.60
N LEU A 477 -30.66 15.21 11.46
CA LEU A 477 -29.89 14.88 10.26
C LEU A 477 -29.69 16.11 9.38
N ALA A 478 -28.47 16.29 8.89
CA ALA A 478 -28.16 17.27 7.83
C ALA A 478 -28.98 16.98 6.56
N ALA A 479 -29.06 17.96 5.65
CA ALA A 479 -29.70 17.75 4.36
C ALA A 479 -29.00 16.61 3.60
N GLN A 480 -29.77 15.75 2.95
CA GLN A 480 -29.21 14.67 2.16
C GLN A 480 -28.76 15.20 0.80
N ALA A 481 -27.48 15.03 0.46
CA ALA A 481 -26.96 15.35 -0.87
C ALA A 481 -27.32 14.25 -1.88
N THR A 482 -26.86 13.01 -1.64
CA THR A 482 -27.24 11.82 -2.41
C THR A 482 -27.35 10.60 -1.48
N THR A 483 -27.77 9.44 -1.99
CA THR A 483 -27.72 8.16 -1.26
C THR A 483 -26.34 7.52 -1.25
N ASP A 484 -25.37 8.04 -2.01
CA ASP A 484 -24.01 7.52 -2.12
C ASP A 484 -22.96 8.34 -1.33
N THR A 485 -23.39 9.43 -0.70
CA THR A 485 -22.61 10.19 0.28
C THR A 485 -22.95 9.78 1.72
N TRP A 486 -22.03 9.94 2.66
CA TRP A 486 -22.38 9.98 4.08
C TRP A 486 -23.33 11.14 4.38
N ARG A 487 -24.04 11.04 5.50
CA ARG A 487 -24.94 12.08 6.01
C ARG A 487 -24.44 12.50 7.39
N GLN A 488 -24.23 13.80 7.56
CA GLN A 488 -23.87 14.35 8.86
C GLN A 488 -25.09 14.44 9.77
N TRP A 489 -24.87 14.39 11.08
CA TRP A 489 -25.90 14.46 12.09
C TRP A 489 -25.41 15.19 13.34
N SER A 490 -26.34 15.77 14.11
CA SER A 490 -26.06 16.43 15.38
C SER A 490 -27.16 16.16 16.42
N PHE A 491 -26.77 16.16 17.69
CA PHE A 491 -27.65 15.97 18.84
C PHE A 491 -27.21 16.92 19.95
N ASP A 492 -28.08 17.84 20.33
CA ASP A 492 -27.82 18.78 21.42
C ASP A 492 -28.12 18.11 22.76
N TRP A 493 -27.05 17.74 23.45
CA TRP A 493 -27.12 17.02 24.72
C TRP A 493 -27.01 18.00 25.88
N LYS A 494 -27.98 17.97 26.81
CA LYS A 494 -27.87 18.64 28.12
C LYS A 494 -26.97 17.80 29.03
N ALA A 495 -25.68 18.05 28.97
CA ALA A 495 -24.65 17.34 29.73
C ALA A 495 -24.67 17.76 31.21
N ALA A 496 -24.94 16.79 32.08
CA ALA A 496 -24.79 16.93 33.53
C ALA A 496 -23.33 16.63 33.92
N GLN A 497 -22.89 17.13 35.08
CA GLN A 497 -21.55 16.85 35.59
C GLN A 497 -21.36 15.34 35.84
N GLY A 498 -20.20 14.80 35.46
CA GLY A 498 -19.87 13.39 35.67
C GLY A 498 -19.28 12.69 34.44
N GLY A 499 -19.04 11.38 34.59
CA GLY A 499 -18.59 10.52 33.49
C GLY A 499 -19.77 9.95 32.72
N HIS A 500 -19.76 10.11 31.39
CA HIS A 500 -20.86 9.69 30.53
C HIS A 500 -20.39 8.85 29.34
N ARG A 501 -21.19 7.85 28.97
CA ARG A 501 -21.04 7.07 27.75
C ARG A 501 -22.06 7.54 26.70
N LEU A 502 -21.56 8.00 25.56
CA LEU A 502 -22.38 8.32 24.40
C LEU A 502 -22.32 7.16 23.41
N THR A 503 -23.45 6.64 22.96
CA THR A 503 -23.53 5.58 21.95
C THR A 503 -24.40 6.02 20.79
N VAL A 504 -24.03 5.68 19.54
CA VAL A 504 -24.79 6.04 18.34
C VAL A 504 -25.21 4.81 17.54
N ARG A 505 -26.39 4.88 16.92
CA ARG A 505 -26.85 3.94 15.90
C ARG A 505 -27.52 4.66 14.73
N ALA A 506 -27.42 4.10 13.53
CA ALA A 506 -28.18 4.54 12.36
C ALA A 506 -29.29 3.54 11.98
N THR A 507 -30.35 4.04 11.35
CA THR A 507 -31.33 3.27 10.59
C THR A 507 -31.23 3.68 9.12
N ASP A 508 -31.06 2.72 8.22
CA ASP A 508 -30.92 3.00 6.79
C ASP A 508 -32.28 3.22 6.09
N GLY A 509 -32.23 3.57 4.80
CA GLY A 509 -33.42 3.80 3.98
C GLY A 509 -34.28 2.56 3.74
N ARG A 510 -33.78 1.35 4.03
CA ARG A 510 -34.58 0.10 3.98
C ARG A 510 -35.25 -0.20 5.32
N GLY A 511 -34.98 0.59 6.35
CA GLY A 511 -35.52 0.40 7.69
C GLY A 511 -34.65 -0.47 8.60
N GLU A 512 -33.49 -0.93 8.12
CA GLU A 512 -32.59 -1.77 8.89
C GLU A 512 -31.82 -0.94 9.92
N VAL A 513 -31.90 -1.35 11.18
CA VAL A 513 -31.20 -0.70 12.30
C VAL A 513 -29.80 -1.29 12.42
N GLN A 514 -28.79 -0.44 12.61
CA GLN A 514 -27.42 -0.85 12.85
C GLN A 514 -27.34 -1.82 14.04
N THR A 515 -26.79 -3.01 13.77
CA THR A 515 -26.64 -4.08 14.76
C THR A 515 -25.74 -3.65 15.92
N GLU A 516 -26.07 -4.12 17.12
CA GLU A 516 -25.19 -4.02 18.30
C GLU A 516 -24.10 -5.07 18.32
N VAL A 517 -24.27 -6.17 17.58
CA VAL A 517 -23.32 -7.28 17.54
C VAL A 517 -21.99 -6.77 16.98
N ARG A 518 -20.98 -6.77 17.84
CA ARG A 518 -19.63 -6.37 17.47
C ARG A 518 -18.92 -7.50 16.75
N THR A 519 -18.50 -7.23 15.52
CA THR A 519 -17.61 -8.12 14.77
C THR A 519 -16.36 -7.36 14.35
N ARG A 520 -15.25 -8.10 14.21
CA ARG A 520 -14.03 -7.58 13.60
C ARG A 520 -14.24 -7.35 12.10
N THR A 521 -13.23 -6.78 11.45
CA THR A 521 -13.27 -6.37 10.04
C THR A 521 -13.38 -7.57 9.08
N ILE A 522 -12.76 -8.71 9.38
CA ILE A 522 -12.90 -9.93 8.58
C ILE A 522 -14.20 -10.67 8.98
N PRO A 523 -15.00 -11.17 8.01
CA PRO A 523 -14.71 -11.27 6.57
C PRO A 523 -15.21 -10.11 5.70
N ASP A 524 -16.15 -9.29 6.16
CA ASP A 524 -16.94 -8.39 5.28
C ASP A 524 -17.19 -7.00 5.88
N GLY A 525 -16.28 -6.53 6.72
CA GLY A 525 -16.32 -5.24 7.41
C GLY A 525 -16.82 -5.36 8.85
N ALA A 526 -16.37 -4.46 9.71
CA ALA A 526 -16.77 -4.44 11.11
C ALA A 526 -18.27 -4.13 11.26
N SER A 527 -18.89 -4.67 12.30
CA SER A 527 -20.25 -4.30 12.74
C SER A 527 -20.26 -3.97 14.23
N GLY A 528 -21.33 -3.32 14.69
CA GLY A 528 -21.51 -2.88 16.06
C GLY A 528 -21.77 -1.38 16.15
N ARG A 529 -22.19 -0.92 17.33
CA ARG A 529 -22.48 0.50 17.62
C ARG A 529 -21.22 1.20 18.14
N HIS A 530 -20.95 2.38 17.59
CA HIS A 530 -19.86 3.23 18.07
C HIS A 530 -20.30 3.93 19.35
N GLY A 531 -19.37 4.06 20.30
CA GLY A 531 -19.60 4.84 21.50
C GLY A 531 -18.30 5.39 22.06
N VAL A 532 -18.42 6.53 22.73
CA VAL A 532 -17.30 7.27 23.33
C VAL A 532 -17.61 7.51 24.80
N PHE A 533 -16.57 7.54 25.63
CA PHE A 533 -16.69 7.96 27.03
C PHE A 533 -16.16 9.39 27.15
N VAL A 534 -16.84 10.25 27.90
CA VAL A 534 -16.44 11.65 28.15
C VAL A 534 -16.61 12.00 29.62
N THR A 535 -15.92 13.05 30.06
CA THR A 535 -16.07 13.62 31.40
C THR A 535 -16.59 15.04 31.28
N VAL A 536 -17.68 15.32 31.98
CA VAL A 536 -18.30 16.64 32.06
C VAL A 536 -17.86 17.28 33.37
N ASP A 537 -17.14 18.40 33.28
CA ASP A 537 -16.57 19.12 34.42
C ASP A 537 -17.61 19.98 35.16
#